data_AF-I2K784-F1
#
_entry.id   AF-I2K784-F1
#
_cell.length_a   1.000
_cell.length_b   1.000
_cell.length_c   1.000
_cell.angle_alpha   90.00
_cell.angle_beta   90.00
_cell.angle_gamma   90.00
#
_symmetry.space_group_name_H-M   'P 1'
#
loop_
_entity.id
_entity.type
_entity.pdbx_description
1 polymer ?
#
loop_
_entity_poly.entity_id
_entity_poly.type
_entity_poly.pdbx_seq_one_letter_code
_entity_poly.pdbx_strand_id
1 'polypeptide(L)' 'MKKVEVVKADDVEVKPFILDDFIQYRVQHSMMNKITKKELKHLADELGLVYDDTQIVFTKKLLNAYLLGK' A
#
# COMPACT_ATOMS: atom_id res chain seq x y z
N MET A 1 -23.03 7.87 39.12
CA MET A 1 -22.02 8.88 39.53
C MET A 1 -20.78 8.69 38.67
N LYS A 2 -20.38 9.66 37.84
CA LYS A 2 -19.14 9.56 37.02
C LYS A 2 -17.98 10.15 37.82
N LYS A 3 -16.88 9.41 37.97
CA LYS A 3 -15.65 9.87 38.63
C LYS A 3 -14.93 10.79 37.64
N VAL A 4 -14.85 12.08 37.95
CA VAL A 4 -14.12 13.08 37.14
C VAL A 4 -12.75 13.26 37.77
N GLU A 5 -11.71 12.96 37.01
CA GLU A 5 -10.32 13.10 37.42
C GLU A 5 -9.78 14.38 36.79
N VAL A 6 -9.45 15.36 37.63
CA VAL A 6 -8.94 16.67 37.19
C VAL A 6 -7.43 16.58 37.12
N VAL A 7 -6.90 16.43 35.90
CA VAL A 7 -5.45 16.41 35.62
C VAL A 7 -4.93 17.83 35.40
N LYS A 8 -3.72 18.10 35.91
CA LYS A 8 -3.03 19.39 35.71
C LYS A 8 -2.45 19.43 34.29
N ALA A 9 -2.36 20.62 33.71
CA ALA A 9 -1.84 20.79 32.35
C ALA A 9 -0.42 20.20 32.17
N ASP A 10 0.39 20.24 33.22
CA ASP A 10 1.76 19.72 33.24
C ASP A 10 1.83 18.18 33.18
N ASP A 11 0.74 17.48 33.51
CA ASP A 11 0.64 16.01 33.48
C ASP A 11 0.10 15.49 32.12
N VAL A 12 -0.14 16.38 31.15
CA VAL A 12 -0.69 16.05 29.83
C VAL A 12 0.43 16.04 28.78
N GLU A 13 0.84 14.85 28.35
CA GLU A 13 1.71 14.69 27.19
C GLU A 13 0.90 14.92 25.91
N VAL A 14 0.98 16.13 25.35
CA VAL A 14 0.35 16.44 24.06
C VAL A 14 1.27 15.97 22.93
N LYS A 15 0.91 14.86 22.28
CA LYS A 15 1.56 14.43 21.04
C LYS A 15 0.93 15.17 19.85
N PRO A 16 1.68 16.02 19.13
CA PRO A 16 1.16 16.70 17.96
C PRO A 16 0.76 15.69 16.89
N PHE A 17 -0.41 15.89 16.29
CA PHE A 17 -0.86 15.09 15.16
C PHE A 17 -0.16 15.60 13.89
N ILE A 18 0.92 14.94 13.48
CA ILE A 18 1.66 15.28 12.27
C ILE A 18 0.95 14.62 11.09
N LEU A 19 0.16 15.40 10.35
CA LEU A 19 -0.64 14.90 9.23
C LEU A 19 0.22 14.19 8.17
N ASP A 20 1.45 14.66 7.94
CA ASP A 20 2.38 14.10 6.96
C ASP A 20 2.81 12.65 7.28
N ASP A 21 2.81 12.24 8.55
CA ASP A 21 3.10 10.85 8.94
C ASP A 21 1.99 9.88 8.48
N PHE A 22 0.80 10.42 8.22
CA PHE A 22 -0.39 9.67 7.80
C PHE A 22 -0.78 9.91 6.35
N ILE A 23 -0.13 10.85 5.67
CA ILE A 23 -0.25 11.05 4.23
C ILE A 23 0.88 10.27 3.57
N GLN A 24 0.55 9.17 2.90
CA GLN A 24 1.42 8.70 1.82
C GLN A 24 1.45 9.79 0.75
N TYR A 25 2.48 10.65 0.80
CA TYR A 25 2.85 11.52 -0.32
C TYR A 25 2.80 10.63 -1.53
N ARG A 26 1.81 10.83 -2.42
CA ARG A 26 1.49 9.96 -3.56
C ARG A 26 2.79 9.44 -4.11
N VAL A 27 3.17 8.22 -3.71
CA VAL A 27 4.49 7.69 -4.02
C VAL A 27 4.48 7.72 -5.52
N GLN A 28 5.34 8.57 -6.06
CA GLN A 28 5.44 8.88 -7.46
C GLN A 28 5.32 7.54 -8.21
N HIS A 29 4.17 7.29 -8.84
CA HIS A 29 3.94 6.10 -9.66
C HIS A 29 5.04 5.96 -10.73
N SER A 30 5.81 7.04 -10.98
CA SER A 30 7.01 7.06 -11.81
C SER A 30 8.16 6.19 -11.32
N MET A 31 8.18 5.68 -10.08
CA MET A 31 9.17 4.68 -9.64
C MET A 31 8.70 3.23 -9.81
N MET A 32 7.43 2.99 -10.14
CA MET A 32 6.95 1.63 -10.39
C MET A 32 7.35 1.19 -11.79
N ASN A 33 8.38 0.36 -11.86
CA ASN A 33 8.81 -0.29 -13.08
C ASN A 33 7.69 -1.15 -13.67
N LYS A 34 7.71 -1.31 -15.01
CA LYS A 34 6.80 -2.23 -15.70
C LYS A 34 6.94 -3.64 -15.12
N ILE A 35 5.82 -4.21 -14.71
CA ILE A 35 5.75 -5.62 -14.31
C ILE A 35 6.01 -6.52 -15.51
N THR A 36 6.89 -7.49 -15.34
CA THR A 36 7.28 -8.49 -16.33
C THR A 36 6.50 -9.79 -16.16
N LYS A 37 6.52 -10.65 -17.19
CA LYS A 37 5.90 -11.99 -17.10
C LYS A 37 6.60 -12.88 -16.07
N LYS A 38 7.91 -12.70 -15.86
CA LYS A 38 8.71 -13.54 -14.95
C LYS A 38 8.32 -13.30 -13.49
N GLU A 39 8.17 -12.03 -13.11
CA GLU A 39 7.74 -11.65 -11.76
C GLU A 39 6.34 -12.18 -11.44
N LEU A 40 5.41 -12.13 -12.41
CA LEU A 40 4.06 -12.65 -12.21
C LEU A 40 4.02 -14.17 -12.07
N LYS A 41 4.88 -14.88 -12.81
CA LYS A 41 4.99 -16.34 -12.68
C LYS A 41 5.56 -16.71 -11.32
N HIS A 42 6.64 -16.05 -10.91
CA HIS A 42 7.23 -16.24 -9.59
C HIS A 42 6.23 -16.00 -8.46
N LEU A 43 5.47 -14.91 -8.53
CA LEU A 43 4.43 -14.59 -7.56
C LEU A 43 3.32 -15.66 -7.55
N ALA A 44 2.89 -16.14 -8.71
CA ALA A 44 1.89 -17.19 -8.80
C ALA A 44 2.40 -18.52 -8.22
N ASP A 45 3.67 -18.85 -8.45
CA ASP A 45 4.32 -20.03 -7.88
C ASP A 45 4.42 -19.92 -6.34
N GLU A 46 4.82 -18.76 -5.80
CA GLU A 46 4.87 -18.50 -4.35
C GLU A 46 3.50 -18.61 -3.68
N LEU A 47 2.44 -18.19 -4.38
CA LEU A 47 1.06 -18.26 -3.90
C LEU A 47 0.40 -19.62 -4.15
N GLY A 48 1.07 -20.56 -4.82
CA GLY A 48 0.51 -21.86 -5.17
C GLY A 48 -0.67 -21.77 -6.15
N LEU A 49 -0.72 -20.73 -6.99
CA LEU A 49 -1.78 -20.51 -7.96
C LEU A 49 -1.51 -21.31 -9.24
N VAL A 50 -2.52 -22.02 -9.72
CA VAL A 50 -2.48 -22.59 -11.06
C VAL A 50 -2.73 -21.47 -12.06
N TYR A 51 -1.85 -21.32 -13.04
CA TYR A 51 -1.99 -20.32 -14.09
C TYR A 51 -1.74 -20.87 -15.49
N ASP A 52 -2.34 -20.20 -16.48
CA ASP A 52 -1.99 -20.34 -17.89
C ASP A 52 -1.33 -19.05 -18.44
N ASP A 53 -0.79 -19.10 -19.67
CA ASP A 53 -0.13 -17.91 -20.25
C ASP A 53 -1.13 -16.77 -20.55
N THR A 54 -2.41 -17.09 -20.76
CA THR A 54 -3.45 -16.07 -21.03
C THR A 54 -3.74 -15.24 -19.79
N GLN A 55 -3.82 -15.89 -18.62
CA GLN A 55 -4.00 -15.26 -17.32
C GLN A 55 -2.78 -14.40 -16.96
N ILE A 56 -1.56 -14.89 -17.18
CA ILE A 56 -0.34 -14.09 -16.96
C ILE A 56 -0.30 -12.85 -17.87
N VAL A 57 -0.67 -12.99 -19.15
CA VAL A 57 -0.72 -11.85 -20.08
C VAL A 57 -1.79 -10.83 -19.68
N PHE A 58 -2.97 -11.29 -19.28
CA PHE A 58 -4.05 -10.43 -18.83
C PHE A 58 -3.65 -9.64 -17.58
N THR A 59 -3.19 -10.33 -16.54
CA THR A 59 -2.77 -9.73 -15.26
C THR A 59 -1.63 -8.73 -15.48
N LYS A 60 -0.67 -9.05 -16.36
CA LYS A 60 0.39 -8.12 -16.75
C LYS A 60 -0.16 -6.82 -17.34
N LYS A 61 -1.15 -6.89 -18.23
CA LYS A 61 -1.75 -5.69 -18.82
C LYS A 61 -2.51 -4.88 -17.76
N LEU A 62 -3.31 -5.55 -16.95
CA LEU A 62 -4.12 -4.93 -15.91
C LEU A 62 -3.26 -4.16 -14.89
N LEU A 63 -2.26 -4.83 -14.32
CA LEU A 63 -1.42 -4.21 -13.30
C LEU A 63 -0.54 -3.09 -13.88
N ASN A 64 -0.01 -3.26 -15.09
CA ASN A 64 0.75 -2.18 -15.72
C ASN A 64 -0.14 -0.97 -16.03
N ALA A 65 -1.39 -1.16 -16.45
CA ALA A 65 -2.33 -0.05 -16.64
C ALA A 65 -2.62 0.68 -15.32
N TYR A 66 -2.92 -0.09 -14.26
CA TYR A 66 -3.18 0.46 -12.93
C TYR A 66 -1.98 1.23 -12.36
N LEU A 67 -0.78 0.67 -12.46
CA LEU A 67 0.42 1.25 -11.85
C LEU A 67 1.01 2.41 -12.66
N LEU A 68 0.86 2.40 -13.98
CA LEU A 68 1.43 3.41 -14.88
C LEU A 68 0.40 4.46 -15.35
N GLY A 69 -0.86 4.35 -14.90
CA GLY A 69 -1.91 5.33 -15.19
C GLY A 69 -2.23 5.48 -16.67
N LYS A 70 -2.25 4.38 -17.44
CA LYS A 70 -2.67 4.36 -18.84
C LYS A 70 -4.00 3.67 -19.04
#